data_AF-A0A535V0T2-F1
#
_entry.id   AF-A0A535V0T2-F1
#
_cell.length_a   1.000
_cell.length_b   1.000
_cell.length_c   1.000
_cell.angle_alpha   90.00
_cell.angle_beta   90.00
_cell.angle_gamma   90.00
#
_symmetry.space_group_name_H-M   'P 1'
#
loop_
_entity.id
_entity.type
_entity.pdbx_description
1 polymer ?
#
loop_
_entity_poly.entity_id
_entity_poly.type
_entity_poly.pdbx_seq_one_letter_code
_entity_poly.pdbx_strand_id
1 'polypeptide(L)'
;MPACLHGLDARGLRFPVIIGGAAINRGFGRRILLLEEDRAYDPGVFYCKDAFEGLETVDQLVDPGRRGPLVARIREEALSFRDAEARRAAERAAAPAVTVPARSAVRRDAPIPAPPFWGGRVLRGIPIDDVVPHIDRNSLFKMSWQFRGVRDPDEWERLLRTELEPRLARSIAEARSEGFLDLQAAYGYWPALADGDTVLVYDPDDRERVVARLTFPRQPAQHRLCLADYLRPVDEAGGARDVIALQLATTGPRASEVSEELQRADRYDDMLRVHGFATQMAEATAEHVHGIIRAELGLGADQGRRYSPGYASCPDLEGNRVLLGLLPATEVGVTLTDAAQLVPEQSTVALVMHHPEARYFDIHRAGAAAAV
;
A
#
# COMPACT_ATOMS: atom_id res chain seq x y z
N MET A 1 5.21 -16.58 2.91
CA MET A 1 6.65 -16.84 3.17
C MET A 1 6.87 -17.85 4.31
N PRO A 2 6.36 -17.67 5.55
CA PRO A 2 6.54 -18.67 6.61
C PRO A 2 6.02 -20.06 6.24
N ALA A 3 4.81 -20.14 5.65
CA ALA A 3 4.23 -21.41 5.19
C ALA A 3 5.12 -22.14 4.15
N CYS A 4 5.75 -21.39 3.23
CA CYS A 4 6.69 -21.97 2.27
C CYS A 4 7.91 -22.55 2.99
N LEU A 5 8.46 -21.82 3.96
CA LEU A 5 9.61 -22.26 4.74
C LEU A 5 9.31 -23.52 5.55
N HIS A 6 8.17 -23.54 6.27
CA HIS A 6 7.72 -24.72 7.01
C HIS A 6 7.49 -25.91 6.07
N GLY A 7 6.94 -25.67 4.88
CA GLY A 7 6.77 -26.70 3.86
C GLY A 7 8.08 -27.26 3.31
N LEU A 8 9.10 -26.43 3.12
CA LEU A 8 10.44 -26.89 2.72
C LEU A 8 11.07 -27.75 3.80
N ASP A 9 11.05 -27.27 5.04
CA ASP A 9 11.61 -27.96 6.19
C ASP A 9 10.93 -29.30 6.49
N ALA A 10 9.60 -29.33 6.52
CA ALA A 10 8.82 -30.54 6.75
C ALA A 10 9.05 -31.63 5.67
N ARG A 11 9.44 -31.21 4.46
CA ARG A 11 9.78 -32.13 3.35
C ARG A 11 11.27 -32.48 3.31
N GLY A 12 12.08 -31.98 4.25
CA GLY A 12 13.53 -32.19 4.29
C GLY A 12 14.28 -31.53 3.12
N LEU A 13 13.68 -30.54 2.45
CA LEU A 13 14.29 -29.84 1.32
C LEU A 13 15.31 -28.80 1.83
N ARG A 14 16.54 -28.87 1.34
CA ARG A 14 17.70 -28.12 1.87
C ARG A 14 18.05 -26.88 1.04
N PHE A 15 17.05 -26.15 0.57
CA PHE A 15 17.26 -24.96 -0.26
C PHE A 15 17.45 -23.70 0.58
N PRO A 16 18.52 -22.92 0.37
CA PRO A 16 18.60 -21.56 0.90
C PRO A 16 17.41 -20.73 0.42
N VAL A 17 16.80 -19.95 1.31
CA VAL A 17 15.64 -19.12 0.96
C VAL A 17 16.07 -17.66 0.92
N ILE A 18 15.94 -17.02 -0.23
CA ILE A 18 16.15 -15.58 -0.39
C ILE A 18 14.78 -14.90 -0.37
N ILE A 19 14.64 -13.85 0.44
CA ILE A 19 13.41 -13.06 0.54
C ILE A 19 13.72 -11.59 0.23
N GLY A 20 12.79 -10.94 -0.46
CA GLY A 20 12.81 -9.51 -0.74
C GLY A 20 11.40 -8.99 -0.99
N GLY A 21 11.28 -7.69 -1.25
CA GLY A 21 10.01 -7.02 -1.58
C GLY A 21 9.65 -5.90 -0.61
N ALA A 22 8.78 -4.99 -1.05
CA ALA A 22 8.47 -3.75 -0.34
C ALA A 22 7.88 -3.95 1.06
N ALA A 23 7.13 -5.03 1.27
CA ALA A 23 6.40 -5.29 2.51
C ALA A 23 7.25 -5.95 3.63
N ILE A 24 8.48 -6.40 3.34
CA ILE A 24 9.30 -7.14 4.29
C ILE A 24 10.62 -6.42 4.60
N ASN A 25 11.25 -6.80 5.72
CA ASN A 25 12.51 -6.22 6.15
C ASN A 25 13.44 -7.27 6.78
N ARG A 26 14.67 -6.87 7.11
CA ARG A 26 15.66 -7.76 7.74
C ARG A 26 15.17 -8.39 9.04
N GLY A 27 14.41 -7.65 9.84
CA GLY A 27 13.80 -8.17 11.07
C GLY A 27 12.78 -9.27 10.81
N PHE A 28 11.94 -9.11 9.77
CA PHE A 28 11.04 -10.16 9.31
C PHE A 28 11.81 -11.42 8.88
N GLY A 29 12.89 -11.26 8.10
CA GLY A 29 13.75 -12.39 7.70
C GLY A 29 14.34 -13.14 8.90
N ARG A 30 14.83 -12.40 9.90
CA ARG A 30 15.35 -12.98 11.15
C ARG A 30 14.30 -13.75 11.94
N ARG A 31 13.07 -13.22 12.02
CA ARG A 31 11.96 -13.92 12.70
C ARG A 31 11.61 -15.22 12.00
N ILE A 32 11.41 -15.19 10.68
CA ILE A 32 10.97 -16.39 9.96
C ILE A 32 12.09 -17.43 9.83
N LEU A 33 13.37 -17.07 9.98
CA LEU A 33 14.46 -18.05 10.03
C LEU A 33 14.29 -19.06 11.16
N LEU A 34 13.72 -18.61 12.29
CA LEU A 34 13.46 -19.46 13.45
C LEU A 34 12.11 -20.13 13.25
N LEU A 35 12.13 -21.45 13.14
CA LEU A 35 10.96 -22.31 13.08
C LEU A 35 10.42 -22.54 14.50
N GLU A 36 9.47 -23.46 14.62
CA GLU A 36 8.96 -23.92 15.91
C GLU A 36 10.10 -24.42 16.82
N GLU A 37 9.91 -24.25 18.13
CA GLU A 37 10.88 -24.62 19.18
C GLU A 37 12.26 -23.96 19.02
N ASP A 38 12.31 -22.76 18.43
CA ASP A 38 13.53 -21.97 18.21
C ASP A 38 14.59 -22.67 17.34
N ARG A 39 14.21 -23.71 16.60
CA ARG A 39 15.11 -24.34 15.65
C ARG A 39 15.24 -23.47 14.40
N ALA A 40 16.47 -23.09 14.05
CA ALA A 40 16.71 -22.38 12.81
C ALA A 40 16.50 -23.29 11.59
N TYR A 41 15.93 -22.76 10.51
CA TYR A 41 15.91 -23.42 9.21
C TYR A 41 17.35 -23.54 8.67
N ASP A 42 17.88 -24.77 8.68
CA ASP A 42 19.31 -25.04 8.47
C ASP A 42 19.92 -24.44 7.19
N PRO A 43 19.26 -24.45 6.00
CA PRO A 43 19.83 -23.83 4.80
C PRO A 43 19.94 -22.30 4.86
N GLY A 44 19.25 -21.66 5.80
CA GLY A 44 19.25 -20.22 5.99
C GLY A 44 18.13 -19.48 5.22
N VAL A 45 17.79 -18.32 5.75
CA VAL A 45 16.84 -17.35 5.18
C VAL A 45 17.56 -16.01 5.08
N PHE A 46 17.63 -15.47 3.87
CA PHE A 46 18.43 -14.29 3.55
C PHE A 46 17.52 -13.18 3.04
N TYR A 47 17.37 -12.13 3.84
CA TYR A 47 16.72 -10.90 3.39
C TYR A 47 17.70 -10.07 2.56
N CYS A 48 17.29 -9.72 1.34
CA CYS A 48 18.03 -8.84 0.44
C CYS A 48 17.19 -7.58 0.18
N LYS A 49 17.78 -6.40 0.39
CA LYS A 49 17.04 -5.13 0.23
C LYS A 49 16.78 -4.76 -1.23
N ASP A 50 17.62 -5.26 -2.14
CA ASP A 50 17.61 -5.00 -3.57
C ASP A 50 18.24 -6.18 -4.34
N ALA A 51 18.19 -6.11 -5.67
CA ALA A 51 18.71 -7.15 -6.55
C ALA A 51 20.23 -7.34 -6.44
N PHE A 52 20.98 -6.28 -6.12
CA PHE A 52 22.44 -6.34 -5.99
C PHE A 52 22.86 -7.07 -4.72
N GLU A 53 22.20 -6.80 -3.59
CA GLU A 53 22.40 -7.58 -2.35
C GLU A 53 21.95 -9.04 -2.55
N GLY A 54 20.92 -9.27 -3.36
CA GLY A 54 20.49 -10.60 -3.79
C GLY A 54 21.60 -11.35 -4.51
N LEU A 55 22.21 -10.73 -5.53
CA LEU A 55 23.30 -11.32 -6.31
C LEU A 55 24.52 -11.64 -5.42
N GLU A 56 24.97 -10.69 -4.61
CA GLU A 56 26.09 -10.89 -3.68
C GLU A 56 25.81 -12.04 -2.67
N THR A 57 24.55 -12.18 -2.25
CA THR A 57 24.14 -13.30 -1.38
C THR A 57 24.22 -14.63 -2.12
N VAL A 58 23.77 -14.69 -3.37
CA VAL A 58 23.88 -15.91 -4.20
C VAL A 58 25.36 -16.28 -4.41
N ASP A 59 26.22 -15.32 -4.73
CA ASP A 59 27.66 -15.54 -4.91
C ASP A 59 28.31 -16.15 -3.65
N GLN A 60 27.89 -15.71 -2.46
CA GLN A 60 28.32 -16.30 -1.20
C GLN A 60 27.76 -17.71 -0.96
N LEU A 61 26.53 -17.98 -1.38
CA LEU A 61 25.85 -19.27 -1.17
C LEU A 61 26.38 -20.37 -2.08
N VAL A 62 26.85 -20.04 -3.29
CA VAL A 62 27.41 -21.00 -4.23
C VAL A 62 28.89 -21.32 -3.96
N ASP A 63 29.59 -20.43 -3.25
CA ASP A 63 30.98 -20.65 -2.83
C ASP A 63 31.03 -21.54 -1.56
N PRO A 64 31.63 -22.75 -1.63
CA PRO A 64 31.70 -23.67 -0.49
C PRO A 64 32.43 -23.10 0.73
N GLY A 65 33.42 -22.22 0.53
CA GLY A 65 34.18 -21.59 1.60
C GLY A 65 33.43 -20.44 2.27
N ARG A 66 32.52 -19.77 1.56
CA ARG A 66 31.75 -18.62 2.08
C ARG A 66 30.38 -19.01 2.63
N ARG A 67 29.76 -20.08 2.12
CA ARG A 67 28.41 -20.53 2.51
C ARG A 67 28.29 -20.84 4.01
N GLY A 68 29.19 -21.66 4.54
CA GLY A 68 29.17 -22.06 5.95
C GLY A 68 29.22 -20.87 6.91
N PRO A 69 30.23 -19.97 6.77
CA PRO A 69 30.31 -18.74 7.54
C PRO A 69 29.07 -17.84 7.40
N LEU A 70 28.52 -17.70 6.18
CA LEU A 70 27.32 -16.89 5.94
C LEU A 70 26.10 -17.43 6.70
N VAL A 71 25.83 -18.74 6.62
CA VAL A 71 24.70 -19.38 7.33
C VAL A 71 24.87 -19.24 8.85
N ALA A 72 26.08 -19.48 9.37
CA ALA A 72 26.36 -19.36 10.80
C ALA A 72 26.08 -17.92 11.31
N ARG A 73 26.58 -16.92 10.58
CA ARG A 73 26.34 -15.49 10.90
C ARG A 73 24.85 -15.17 10.95
N ILE A 74 24.09 -15.55 9.93
CA ILE A 74 22.66 -15.23 9.85
C ILE A 74 21.85 -15.90 10.97
N ARG A 75 22.23 -17.13 11.35
CA ARG A 75 21.63 -17.81 12.50
C ARG A 75 21.91 -17.09 13.82
N GLU A 76 23.16 -16.68 14.05
CA GLU A 76 23.53 -15.90 15.23
C GLU A 76 22.77 -14.57 15.29
N GLU A 77 22.70 -13.85 14.17
CA GLU A 77 21.96 -12.60 14.08
C GLU A 77 20.46 -12.77 14.39
N ALA A 78 19.84 -13.87 13.97
CA ALA A 78 18.44 -14.14 14.24
C ALA A 78 18.17 -14.45 15.72
N LEU A 79 19.02 -15.27 16.36
CA LEU A 79 18.94 -15.56 17.79
C LEU A 79 19.14 -14.29 18.62
N SER A 80 20.16 -13.49 18.30
CA SER A 80 20.42 -12.20 18.95
C SER A 80 19.25 -11.22 18.79
N PHE A 81 18.64 -11.19 17.61
CA PHE A 81 17.46 -10.35 17.35
C PHE A 81 16.24 -10.78 18.15
N ARG A 82 15.94 -12.08 18.24
CA ARG A 82 14.88 -12.62 19.09
C ARG A 82 15.10 -12.24 20.56
N ASP A 83 16.31 -12.43 21.08
CA ASP A 83 16.62 -12.10 22.47
C ASP A 83 16.50 -10.59 22.74
N ALA A 84 16.85 -9.75 21.76
CA ALA A 84 16.64 -8.32 21.83
C ALA A 84 15.14 -7.95 21.80
N GLU A 85 14.32 -8.60 20.98
CA GLU A 85 12.86 -8.40 20.98
C GLU A 85 12.23 -8.84 22.31
N ALA A 86 12.65 -9.97 22.86
CA ALA A 86 12.18 -10.46 24.17
C ALA A 86 12.54 -9.49 25.30
N ARG A 87 13.79 -8.98 25.33
CA ARG A 87 14.20 -7.94 26.28
C ARG A 87 13.37 -6.67 26.15
N ARG A 88 13.18 -6.16 24.93
CA ARG A 88 12.34 -4.97 24.69
C ARG A 88 10.89 -5.19 25.08
N ALA A 89 10.34 -6.38 24.86
CA ALA A 89 8.99 -6.72 25.28
C ALA A 89 8.87 -6.74 26.81
N ALA A 90 9.85 -7.32 27.51
CA ALA A 90 9.91 -7.31 28.98
C ALA A 90 10.07 -5.89 29.54
N GLU A 91 10.94 -5.07 28.96
CA GLU A 91 11.10 -3.65 29.32
C GLU A 91 9.80 -2.86 29.13
N ARG A 92 9.08 -3.08 28.02
CA ARG A 92 7.77 -2.47 27.77
C ARG A 92 6.71 -2.93 28.77
N ALA A 93 6.71 -4.21 29.15
CA ALA A 93 5.79 -4.75 30.15
C ALA A 93 6.10 -4.25 31.56
N ALA A 94 7.37 -3.96 31.86
CA ALA A 94 7.83 -3.41 33.13
C ALA A 94 7.71 -1.87 33.21
N ALA A 95 7.55 -1.18 32.07
CA ALA A 95 7.37 0.26 32.04
C ALA A 95 6.06 0.65 32.76
N PRO A 96 6.06 1.73 33.57
CA PRO A 96 4.86 2.20 34.22
C PRO A 96 3.77 2.51 33.19
N ALA A 97 2.54 2.06 33.46
CA ALA A 97 1.40 2.30 32.59
C ALA A 97 1.21 3.81 32.42
N VAL A 98 1.55 4.33 31.24
CA VAL A 98 1.18 5.70 30.87
C VAL A 98 -0.32 5.70 30.66
N THR A 99 -1.03 6.63 31.29
CA THR A 99 -2.47 6.82 31.05
C THR A 99 -2.63 7.32 29.62
N VAL A 100 -2.94 6.42 28.70
CA VAL A 100 -3.22 6.76 27.31
C VAL A 100 -4.71 7.03 27.17
N PRO A 101 -5.13 8.14 26.54
CA PRO A 101 -6.54 8.42 26.32
C PRO A 101 -7.26 7.25 25.63
N ALA A 102 -8.52 7.01 26.02
CA ALA A 102 -9.32 5.94 25.41
C ALA A 102 -9.48 6.14 23.89
N ARG A 103 -9.61 7.40 23.44
CA ARG A 103 -9.80 7.81 22.04
C ARG A 103 -8.88 9.00 21.68
N SER A 104 -8.72 9.25 20.38
CA SER A 104 -8.06 10.45 19.88
C SER A 104 -8.80 11.75 20.21
N ALA A 105 -8.09 12.87 20.08
CA ALA A 105 -8.62 14.23 20.25
C ALA A 105 -9.22 14.81 18.96
N VAL A 106 -9.49 13.98 17.95
CA VAL A 106 -10.11 14.42 16.69
C VAL A 106 -11.49 15.03 16.98
N ARG A 107 -11.77 16.21 16.43
CA ARG A 107 -13.06 16.87 16.63
C ARG A 107 -14.21 16.06 16.01
N ARG A 108 -15.41 16.14 16.60
CA ARG A 108 -16.60 15.36 16.16
C ARG A 108 -17.68 16.21 15.48
N ASP A 109 -17.55 17.53 15.59
CA ASP A 109 -18.47 18.53 15.09
C ASP A 109 -18.09 19.05 13.69
N ALA A 110 -17.27 18.30 12.95
CA ALA A 110 -16.90 18.67 11.59
C ALA A 110 -18.15 18.75 10.68
N PRO A 111 -18.19 19.73 9.76
CA PRO A 111 -19.26 19.82 8.77
C PRO A 111 -19.23 18.59 7.85
N ILE A 112 -20.41 18.03 7.58
CA ILE A 112 -20.56 16.87 6.69
C ILE A 112 -20.91 17.41 5.29
N PRO A 113 -20.10 17.13 4.25
CA PRO A 113 -20.40 17.55 2.90
C PRO A 113 -21.57 16.75 2.32
N ALA A 114 -22.33 17.37 1.43
CA ALA A 114 -23.41 16.72 0.71
C ALA A 114 -22.88 16.15 -0.61
N PRO A 115 -22.88 14.82 -0.82
CA PRO A 115 -22.45 14.26 -2.09
C PRO A 115 -23.48 14.54 -3.20
N PRO A 116 -23.05 14.67 -4.47
CA PRO A 116 -23.97 14.91 -5.58
C PRO A 116 -24.83 13.70 -5.96
N PHE A 117 -24.44 12.50 -5.51
CA PHE A 117 -25.19 11.26 -5.68
C PHE A 117 -24.80 10.24 -4.59
N TRP A 118 -25.51 9.13 -4.56
CA TRP A 118 -25.31 8.03 -3.63
C TRP A 118 -25.03 6.73 -4.38
N GLY A 119 -24.20 5.85 -3.81
CA GLY A 119 -23.75 4.62 -4.45
C GLY A 119 -22.58 4.84 -5.41
N GLY A 120 -22.19 3.77 -6.12
CA GLY A 120 -21.04 3.77 -7.04
C GLY A 120 -21.41 4.13 -8.48
N ARG A 121 -20.47 4.78 -9.18
CA ARG A 121 -20.49 5.06 -10.62
C ARG A 121 -19.16 4.67 -11.26
N VAL A 122 -19.21 4.38 -12.54
CA VAL A 122 -18.04 4.02 -13.35
C VAL A 122 -17.67 5.18 -14.25
N LEU A 123 -16.37 5.47 -14.33
CA LEU A 123 -15.74 6.34 -15.31
C LEU A 123 -14.94 5.46 -16.27
N ARG A 124 -15.32 5.44 -17.55
CA ARG A 124 -14.63 4.69 -18.60
C ARG A 124 -13.99 5.64 -19.61
N GLY A 125 -12.91 5.18 -20.24
CA GLY A 125 -12.25 5.95 -21.29
C GLY A 125 -11.74 7.30 -20.79
N ILE A 126 -11.18 7.33 -19.57
CA ILE A 126 -10.62 8.55 -19.00
C ILE A 126 -9.49 9.02 -19.93
N PRO A 127 -9.56 10.25 -20.47
CA PRO A 127 -8.54 10.73 -21.39
C PRO A 127 -7.15 10.73 -20.74
N ILE A 128 -6.15 10.20 -21.44
CA ILE A 128 -4.77 10.17 -20.95
C ILE A 128 -4.25 11.58 -20.65
N ASP A 129 -4.71 12.59 -21.40
CA ASP A 129 -4.39 14.00 -21.20
C ASP A 129 -4.86 14.56 -19.86
N ASP A 130 -5.95 14.03 -19.31
CA ASP A 130 -6.47 14.45 -18.01
C ASP A 130 -5.70 13.79 -16.85
N VAL A 131 -5.00 12.68 -17.13
CA VAL A 131 -4.28 11.88 -16.13
C VAL A 131 -2.79 12.22 -16.08
N VAL A 132 -2.14 12.46 -17.22
CA VAL A 132 -0.71 12.79 -17.33
C VAL A 132 -0.24 13.90 -16.38
N PRO A 133 -1.00 15.00 -16.16
CA PRO A 133 -0.62 16.05 -15.21
C PRO A 133 -0.45 15.55 -13.77
N HIS A 134 -1.09 14.44 -13.40
CA HIS A 134 -1.08 13.86 -12.06
C HIS A 134 0.05 12.85 -11.83
N ILE A 135 0.91 12.59 -12.82
CA ILE A 135 2.05 11.68 -12.66
C ILE A 135 3.03 12.27 -11.63
N ASP A 136 3.31 11.52 -10.56
CA ASP A 136 4.43 11.78 -9.69
C ASP A 136 5.74 11.36 -10.39
N ARG A 137 6.35 12.34 -11.05
CA ARG A 137 7.64 12.17 -11.76
C ARG A 137 8.75 11.66 -10.84
N ASN A 138 8.79 12.07 -9.57
CA ASN A 138 9.82 11.60 -8.65
C ASN A 138 9.67 10.10 -8.40
N SER A 139 8.45 9.65 -8.13
CA SER A 139 8.15 8.23 -7.94
C SER A 139 8.37 7.43 -9.22
N LEU A 140 7.94 7.94 -10.38
CA LEU A 140 8.20 7.29 -11.67
C LEU A 140 9.71 7.10 -11.93
N PHE A 141 10.49 8.17 -11.85
CA PHE A 141 11.90 8.14 -12.23
C PHE A 141 12.73 7.36 -11.22
N LYS A 142 12.56 7.62 -9.92
CA LYS A 142 13.39 7.02 -8.87
C LYS A 142 12.88 5.65 -8.44
N MET A 143 11.57 5.50 -8.24
CA MET A 143 11.02 4.27 -7.66
C MET A 143 10.67 3.24 -8.71
N SER A 144 9.98 3.62 -9.78
CA SER A 144 9.54 2.68 -10.82
C SER A 144 10.67 2.34 -11.81
N TRP A 145 11.33 3.35 -12.38
CA TRP A 145 12.42 3.16 -13.35
C TRP A 145 13.81 3.06 -12.73
N GLN A 146 13.91 3.05 -11.40
CA GLN A 146 15.13 2.77 -10.64
C GLN A 146 16.30 3.77 -10.86
N PHE A 147 16.06 4.99 -11.34
CA PHE A 147 17.10 6.04 -11.41
C PHE A 147 17.36 6.63 -10.02
N ARG A 148 18.06 5.87 -9.18
CA ARG A 148 18.43 6.22 -7.80
C ARG A 148 19.93 6.48 -7.68
N GLY A 149 20.32 7.18 -6.61
CA GLY A 149 21.74 7.34 -6.24
C GLY A 149 22.47 8.53 -6.85
N VAL A 150 21.84 9.26 -7.77
CA VAL A 150 22.35 10.53 -8.30
C VAL A 150 22.16 11.62 -7.23
N ARG A 151 23.26 12.12 -6.69
CA ARG A 151 23.27 13.15 -5.63
C ARG A 151 23.67 14.53 -6.12
N ASP A 152 24.42 14.58 -7.22
CA ASP A 152 24.82 15.83 -7.87
C ASP A 152 23.60 16.43 -8.59
N PRO A 153 23.14 17.64 -8.19
CA PRO A 153 22.02 18.30 -8.83
C PRO A 153 22.21 18.54 -10.33
N ASP A 154 23.43 18.86 -10.77
CA ASP A 154 23.71 19.16 -12.19
C ASP A 154 23.66 17.88 -13.04
N GLU A 155 24.13 16.76 -12.48
CA GLU A 155 23.97 15.45 -13.09
C GLU A 155 22.50 15.03 -13.15
N TRP A 156 21.74 15.25 -12.07
CA TRP A 156 20.32 14.94 -12.04
C TRP A 156 19.53 15.75 -13.08
N GLU A 157 19.79 17.05 -13.19
CA GLU A 157 19.17 17.92 -14.18
C GLU A 157 19.51 17.51 -15.62
N ARG A 158 20.78 17.15 -15.86
CA ARG A 158 21.20 16.60 -17.15
C ARG A 158 20.43 15.33 -17.47
N LEU A 159 20.35 14.38 -16.54
CA LEU A 159 19.65 13.10 -16.70
C LEU A 159 18.14 13.30 -16.95
N LEU A 160 17.51 14.23 -16.21
CA LEU A 160 16.11 14.60 -16.43
C LEU A 160 15.87 14.99 -17.89
N ARG A 161 16.69 15.90 -18.42
CA ARG A 161 16.54 16.43 -19.77
C ARG A 161 16.88 15.41 -20.86
N THR A 162 17.93 14.62 -20.68
CA THR A 162 18.46 13.76 -21.76
C THR A 162 17.86 12.36 -21.79
N GLU A 163 17.35 11.87 -20.66
CA GLU A 163 16.88 10.49 -20.53
C GLU A 163 15.43 10.43 -20.01
N LEU A 164 15.15 11.02 -18.84
CA LEU A 164 13.90 10.76 -18.12
C LEU A 164 12.67 11.39 -18.76
N GLU A 165 12.74 12.67 -19.12
CA GLU A 165 11.65 13.37 -19.81
C GLU A 165 11.41 12.82 -21.22
N PRO A 166 12.45 12.57 -22.06
CA PRO A 166 12.27 11.85 -23.32
C PRO A 166 11.64 10.46 -23.16
N ARG A 167 12.06 9.68 -22.14
CA ARG A 167 11.50 8.36 -21.83
C ARG A 167 10.02 8.44 -21.42
N LEU A 168 9.63 9.46 -20.66
CA LEU A 168 8.24 9.75 -20.33
C LEU A 168 7.44 10.15 -21.56
N ALA A 169 7.93 11.09 -22.36
CA ALA A 169 7.28 11.53 -23.59
C ALA A 169 7.05 10.35 -24.56
N ARG A 170 8.05 9.47 -24.72
CA ARG A 170 7.92 8.23 -25.49
C ARG A 170 6.83 7.33 -24.94
N SER A 171 6.81 7.10 -23.62
CA SER A 171 5.83 6.21 -22.99
C SER A 171 4.40 6.74 -23.12
N ILE A 172 4.21 8.07 -23.02
CA ILE A 172 2.92 8.72 -23.27
C ILE A 172 2.50 8.58 -24.74
N ALA A 173 3.43 8.78 -25.68
CA ALA A 173 3.16 8.66 -27.11
C ALA A 173 2.75 7.22 -27.49
N GLU A 174 3.52 6.23 -27.03
CA GLU A 174 3.22 4.80 -27.26
C GLU A 174 1.86 4.42 -26.62
N ALA A 175 1.56 4.89 -25.41
CA ALA A 175 0.27 4.61 -24.77
C ALA A 175 -0.91 5.16 -25.58
N ARG A 176 -0.76 6.30 -26.25
CA ARG A 176 -1.78 6.87 -27.14
C ARG A 176 -1.94 6.08 -28.43
N SER A 177 -0.84 5.69 -29.07
CA SER A 177 -0.88 5.08 -30.40
C SER A 177 -1.15 3.58 -30.36
N GLU A 178 -0.58 2.88 -29.37
CA GLU A 178 -0.66 1.42 -29.24
C GLU A 178 -1.79 0.97 -28.31
N GLY A 179 -2.33 1.87 -27.48
CA GLY A 179 -3.51 1.60 -26.67
C GLY A 179 -3.30 0.55 -25.57
N PHE A 180 -2.12 0.52 -24.95
CA PHE A 180 -1.82 -0.44 -23.88
C PHE A 180 -2.33 -0.03 -22.48
N LEU A 181 -2.99 1.13 -22.36
CA LEU A 181 -3.65 1.60 -21.14
C LEU A 181 -5.15 1.75 -21.39
N ASP A 182 -5.95 1.20 -20.49
CA ASP A 182 -7.39 1.44 -20.40
C ASP A 182 -7.67 2.13 -19.04
N LEU A 183 -7.63 3.46 -19.06
CA LEU A 183 -7.78 4.27 -17.85
C LEU A 183 -9.25 4.28 -17.44
N GLN A 184 -9.55 3.58 -16.35
CA GLN A 184 -10.90 3.42 -15.82
C GLN A 184 -10.93 3.62 -14.32
N ALA A 185 -12.09 4.00 -13.82
CA ALA A 185 -12.32 4.11 -12.39
C ALA A 185 -13.75 3.74 -12.01
N ALA A 186 -13.93 3.29 -10.78
CA ALA A 186 -15.21 3.25 -10.09
C ALA A 186 -15.10 4.09 -8.83
N TYR A 187 -16.03 5.00 -8.60
CA TYR A 187 -16.05 5.80 -7.37
C TYR A 187 -17.48 6.11 -6.95
N GLY A 188 -17.66 6.53 -5.71
CA GLY A 188 -18.98 6.91 -5.22
C GLY A 188 -18.99 7.29 -3.76
N TYR A 189 -20.20 7.43 -3.22
CA TYR A 189 -20.44 7.93 -1.88
C TYR A 189 -21.41 7.03 -1.12
N TRP A 190 -21.08 6.75 0.14
CA TRP A 190 -21.89 5.92 1.03
C TRP A 190 -22.15 6.63 2.34
N PRO A 191 -23.37 6.53 2.89
CA PRO A 191 -23.63 7.01 4.24
C PRO A 191 -22.83 6.13 5.22
N ALA A 192 -22.18 6.76 6.19
CA ALA A 192 -21.34 6.06 7.15
C ALA A 192 -21.44 6.65 8.55
N LEU A 193 -21.13 5.84 9.55
CA LEU A 193 -20.98 6.27 10.95
C LEU A 193 -19.86 5.46 11.61
N ALA A 194 -19.31 5.99 12.69
CA ALA A 194 -18.36 5.26 13.54
C ALA A 194 -19.08 4.54 14.68
N ASP A 195 -18.70 3.30 14.92
CA ASP A 195 -19.03 2.52 16.11
C ASP A 195 -17.73 1.99 16.73
N GLY A 196 -17.23 2.74 17.73
CA GLY A 196 -15.90 2.53 18.29
C GLY A 196 -14.79 2.69 17.24
N ASP A 197 -14.08 1.60 16.98
CA ASP A 197 -12.98 1.51 15.99
C ASP A 197 -13.46 1.01 14.61
N THR A 198 -14.78 0.84 14.45
CA THR A 198 -15.39 0.31 13.23
C THR A 198 -16.14 1.40 12.47
N VAL A 199 -15.92 1.47 11.16
CA VAL A 199 -16.74 2.23 10.24
C VAL A 199 -17.90 1.35 9.78
N LEU A 200 -19.12 1.79 10.09
CA LEU A 200 -20.36 1.21 9.59
C LEU A 200 -20.72 1.90 8.28
N VAL A 201 -20.85 1.13 7.19
CA VAL A 201 -21.26 1.63 5.88
C VAL A 201 -22.71 1.22 5.66
N TYR A 202 -23.56 2.19 5.33
CA TYR A 202 -24.99 2.00 5.14
C TYR A 202 -25.35 1.92 3.67
N ASP A 203 -26.50 1.31 3.40
CA ASP A 203 -27.06 1.25 2.07
C ASP A 203 -27.41 2.68 1.58
N PRO A 204 -27.10 3.02 0.33
CA PRO A 204 -27.38 4.35 -0.19
C PRO A 204 -28.89 4.63 -0.36
N ASP A 205 -29.69 3.59 -0.61
CA ASP A 205 -31.15 3.67 -0.77
C ASP A 205 -31.89 3.47 0.56
N ASP A 206 -31.39 2.59 1.44
CA ASP A 206 -31.89 2.35 2.80
C ASP A 206 -30.85 2.69 3.87
N ARG A 207 -30.85 3.96 4.31
CA ARG A 207 -29.84 4.49 5.24
C ARG A 207 -29.89 3.92 6.66
N GLU A 208 -30.81 3.01 6.96
CA GLU A 208 -30.85 2.26 8.22
C GLU A 208 -30.17 0.88 8.10
N ARG A 209 -30.01 0.36 6.88
CA ARG A 209 -29.38 -0.94 6.63
C ARG A 209 -27.86 -0.82 6.53
N VAL A 210 -27.14 -1.46 7.44
CA VAL A 210 -25.67 -1.60 7.32
C VAL A 210 -25.33 -2.65 6.27
N VAL A 211 -24.55 -2.27 5.25
CA VAL A 211 -24.13 -3.14 4.14
C VAL A 211 -22.67 -3.60 4.27
N ALA A 212 -21.84 -2.87 5.03
CA ALA A 212 -20.47 -3.28 5.32
C ALA A 212 -19.96 -2.75 6.66
N ARG A 213 -18.92 -3.40 7.18
CA ARG A 213 -18.20 -3.01 8.39
C ARG A 213 -16.70 -3.07 8.14
N LEU A 214 -15.99 -2.00 8.49
CA LEU A 214 -14.53 -1.90 8.37
C LEU A 214 -13.95 -1.54 9.74
N THR A 215 -13.31 -2.51 10.40
CA THR A 215 -12.65 -2.29 11.70
C THR A 215 -11.20 -1.90 11.46
N PHE A 216 -10.79 -0.77 12.03
CA PHE A 216 -9.44 -0.24 11.86
C PHE A 216 -8.64 -0.28 13.17
N PRO A 217 -7.33 -0.58 13.11
CA PRO A 217 -6.50 -0.54 14.30
C PRO A 217 -6.34 0.89 14.81
N ARG A 218 -6.38 1.03 16.13
CA ARG A 218 -6.08 2.29 16.83
C ARG A 218 -4.61 2.33 17.20
N GLN A 219 -3.96 3.49 17.03
CA GLN A 219 -2.59 3.69 17.48
C GLN A 219 -2.45 3.29 18.97
N PRO A 220 -1.45 2.50 19.35
CA PRO A 220 -1.30 2.05 20.74
C PRO A 220 -0.82 3.17 21.67
N ALA A 221 -0.15 4.18 21.13
CA ALA A 221 0.41 5.33 21.83
C ALA A 221 0.23 6.61 20.99
N GLN A 222 0.78 7.76 21.44
CA GLN A 222 0.66 9.07 20.81
C GLN A 222 -0.78 9.63 20.80
N HIS A 223 -1.29 10.03 19.63
CA HIS A 223 -2.57 10.68 19.44
C HIS A 223 -3.76 9.71 19.42
N ARG A 224 -3.53 8.40 19.58
CA ARG A 224 -4.58 7.38 19.62
C ARG A 224 -5.50 7.37 18.40
N LEU A 225 -4.97 7.75 17.23
CA LEU A 225 -5.77 7.85 16.00
C LEU A 225 -6.28 6.48 15.56
N CYS A 226 -7.51 6.46 15.07
CA CYS A 226 -8.13 5.39 14.29
C CYS A 226 -8.88 6.05 13.12
N LEU A 227 -8.98 5.37 11.96
CA LEU A 227 -9.71 5.94 10.81
C LEU A 227 -11.18 6.19 11.12
N ALA A 228 -11.80 5.38 11.99
CA ALA A 228 -13.16 5.60 12.45
C ALA A 228 -13.34 6.93 13.22
N ASP A 229 -12.26 7.54 13.73
CA ASP A 229 -12.35 8.82 14.42
C ASP A 229 -12.69 9.99 13.49
N TYR A 230 -12.52 9.82 12.18
CA TYR A 230 -12.84 10.84 11.18
C TYR A 230 -14.31 10.84 10.76
N LEU A 231 -15.14 10.00 11.37
CA LEU A 231 -16.57 9.94 11.12
C LEU A 231 -17.38 10.22 12.38
N ARG A 232 -18.58 10.74 12.18
CA ARG A 232 -19.57 10.96 13.23
C ARG A 232 -19.88 9.64 13.96
N PRO A 233 -19.80 9.60 15.30
CA PRO A 233 -20.19 8.44 16.09
C PRO A 233 -21.69 8.14 16.00
N VAL A 234 -22.06 6.86 16.08
CA VAL A 234 -23.46 6.39 16.01
C VAL A 234 -24.32 6.92 17.16
N ASP A 235 -23.76 7.04 18.36
CA ASP A 235 -24.43 7.55 19.56
C ASP A 235 -24.67 9.08 19.51
N GLU A 236 -23.88 9.81 18.71
CA GLU A 236 -24.00 11.26 18.48
C GLU A 236 -24.69 11.61 17.15
N ALA A 237 -25.08 10.60 16.37
CA ALA A 237 -25.61 10.80 15.03
C ALA A 237 -26.97 11.51 15.03
N GLY A 238 -27.82 11.26 16.05
CA GLY A 238 -29.14 11.90 16.15
C GLY A 238 -30.03 11.70 14.91
N GLY A 239 -29.85 10.59 14.19
CA GLY A 239 -30.53 10.31 12.92
C GLY A 239 -29.81 10.82 11.66
N ALA A 240 -28.78 11.64 11.79
CA ALA A 240 -27.93 12.05 10.67
C ALA A 240 -27.00 10.90 10.23
N ARG A 241 -26.40 11.05 9.05
CA ARG A 241 -25.34 10.16 8.53
C ARG A 241 -24.16 11.01 8.11
N ASP A 242 -22.97 10.49 8.35
CA ASP A 242 -21.74 11.00 7.75
C ASP A 242 -21.59 10.44 6.33
N VAL A 243 -20.53 10.84 5.63
CA VAL A 243 -20.21 10.36 4.28
C VAL A 243 -18.79 9.80 4.22
N ILE A 244 -18.63 8.71 3.51
CA ILE A 244 -17.32 8.29 2.97
C ILE A 244 -17.41 8.25 1.46
N ALA A 245 -16.34 8.63 0.77
CA ALA A 245 -16.19 8.31 -0.64
C ALA A 245 -15.32 7.05 -0.78
N LEU A 246 -15.63 6.20 -1.75
CA LEU A 246 -14.78 5.08 -2.12
C LEU A 246 -14.33 5.29 -3.56
N GLN A 247 -13.11 4.85 -3.86
CA GLN A 247 -12.58 4.88 -5.22
C GLN A 247 -11.79 3.62 -5.53
N LEU A 248 -11.83 3.24 -6.79
CA LEU A 248 -11.04 2.22 -7.44
C LEU A 248 -10.57 2.82 -8.78
N ALA A 249 -9.27 2.76 -9.06
CA ALA A 249 -8.71 3.18 -10.33
C ALA A 249 -7.86 2.04 -10.91
N THR A 250 -7.84 1.91 -12.23
CA THR A 250 -7.06 0.88 -12.94
C THR A 250 -6.59 1.38 -14.30
N THR A 251 -5.49 0.83 -14.79
CA THR A 251 -5.06 1.00 -16.20
C THR A 251 -5.44 -0.19 -17.08
N GLY A 252 -6.23 -1.14 -16.57
CA GLY A 252 -6.56 -2.37 -17.25
C GLY A 252 -5.39 -3.36 -17.34
N PRO A 253 -5.62 -4.58 -17.85
CA PRO A 253 -4.63 -5.66 -17.84
C PRO A 253 -3.59 -5.57 -18.96
N ARG A 254 -3.86 -4.78 -20.01
CA ARG A 254 -3.06 -4.78 -21.25
C ARG A 254 -1.61 -4.38 -21.01
N ALA A 255 -1.35 -3.46 -20.09
CA ALA A 255 0.01 -3.08 -19.73
C ALA A 255 0.81 -4.27 -19.16
N SER A 256 0.20 -5.10 -18.32
CA SER A 256 0.84 -6.30 -17.77
C SER A 256 1.16 -7.29 -18.89
N GLU A 257 0.21 -7.52 -19.81
CA GLU A 257 0.42 -8.39 -20.98
C GLU A 257 1.58 -7.91 -21.85
N VAL A 258 1.66 -6.61 -22.15
CA VAL A 258 2.76 -6.01 -22.92
C VAL A 258 4.08 -6.16 -22.16
N SER A 259 4.10 -5.95 -20.85
CA SER A 259 5.30 -6.19 -20.03
C SER A 259 5.76 -7.64 -20.09
N GLU A 260 4.85 -8.62 -20.05
CA GLU A 260 5.19 -10.03 -20.21
C GLU A 260 5.68 -10.36 -21.62
N GLU A 261 5.07 -9.80 -22.67
CA GLU A 261 5.52 -9.93 -24.05
C GLU A 261 6.96 -9.42 -24.21
N LEU A 262 7.27 -8.25 -23.66
CA LEU A 262 8.61 -7.67 -23.66
C LEU A 262 9.60 -8.52 -22.85
N GLN A 263 9.18 -9.09 -21.72
CA GLN A 263 10.01 -9.99 -20.92
C GLN A 263 10.36 -11.27 -21.69
N ARG A 264 9.38 -11.90 -22.35
CA ARG A 264 9.59 -13.10 -23.17
C ARG A 264 10.47 -12.84 -24.40
N ALA A 265 10.54 -11.59 -24.84
CA ALA A 265 11.38 -11.13 -25.95
C ALA A 265 12.76 -10.60 -25.50
N ASP A 266 13.17 -10.83 -24.24
CA ASP A 266 14.42 -10.34 -23.65
C ASP A 266 14.60 -8.81 -23.69
N ARG A 267 13.51 -8.04 -23.81
CA ARG A 267 13.49 -6.57 -23.83
C ARG A 267 13.26 -6.00 -22.43
N TYR A 268 14.18 -6.28 -21.52
CA TYR A 268 14.03 -5.97 -20.09
C TYR A 268 13.89 -4.47 -19.77
N ASP A 269 14.63 -3.60 -20.48
CA ASP A 269 14.54 -2.14 -20.26
C ASP A 269 13.16 -1.59 -20.68
N ASP A 270 12.65 -2.02 -21.84
CA ASP A 270 11.31 -1.65 -22.29
C ASP A 270 10.22 -2.22 -21.37
N MET A 271 10.38 -3.48 -20.92
CA MET A 271 9.47 -4.09 -19.95
C MET A 271 9.37 -3.26 -18.67
N LEU A 272 10.53 -2.89 -18.08
CA LEU A 272 10.58 -2.09 -16.86
C LEU A 272 10.02 -0.68 -17.10
N ARG A 273 10.25 -0.11 -18.29
CA ARG A 273 9.68 1.18 -18.70
C ARG A 273 8.15 1.13 -18.70
N VAL A 274 7.58 0.18 -19.43
CA VAL A 274 6.13 0.03 -19.61
C VAL A 274 5.45 -0.29 -18.29
N HIS A 275 5.97 -1.27 -17.54
CA HIS A 275 5.44 -1.64 -16.23
C HIS A 275 5.48 -0.44 -15.27
N GLY A 276 6.63 0.23 -15.17
CA GLY A 276 6.80 1.38 -14.29
C GLY A 276 5.90 2.56 -14.65
N PHE A 277 5.71 2.80 -15.95
CA PHE A 277 4.81 3.84 -16.45
C PHE A 277 3.34 3.51 -16.15
N ALA A 278 2.89 2.28 -16.44
CA ALA A 278 1.51 1.85 -16.18
C ALA A 278 1.16 1.90 -14.68
N THR A 279 2.07 1.47 -13.81
CA THR A 279 1.88 1.59 -12.34
C THR A 279 1.69 3.03 -11.91
N GLN A 280 2.48 3.97 -12.46
CA GLN A 280 2.31 5.40 -12.14
C GLN A 280 1.07 6.02 -12.78
N MET A 281 0.64 5.51 -13.93
CA MET A 281 -0.62 5.91 -14.53
C MET A 281 -1.82 5.46 -13.69
N ALA A 282 -1.77 4.29 -13.04
CA ALA A 282 -2.82 3.87 -12.10
C ALA A 282 -2.95 4.83 -10.90
N GLU A 283 -1.81 5.24 -10.32
CA GLU A 283 -1.77 6.24 -9.24
C GLU A 283 -2.24 7.63 -9.70
N ALA A 284 -1.82 8.05 -10.90
CA ALA A 284 -2.24 9.31 -11.50
C ALA A 284 -3.76 9.31 -11.80
N THR A 285 -4.32 8.20 -12.29
CA THR A 285 -5.77 8.04 -12.48
C THR A 285 -6.49 8.13 -11.14
N ALA A 286 -5.94 7.52 -10.10
CA ALA A 286 -6.50 7.63 -8.76
C ALA A 286 -6.47 9.09 -8.26
N GLU A 287 -5.38 9.84 -8.47
CA GLU A 287 -5.32 11.26 -8.08
C GLU A 287 -6.27 12.15 -8.90
N HIS A 288 -6.47 11.84 -10.19
CA HIS A 288 -7.47 12.49 -11.02
C HIS A 288 -8.89 12.29 -10.46
N VAL A 289 -9.26 11.03 -10.18
CA VAL A 289 -10.56 10.67 -9.56
C VAL A 289 -10.71 11.30 -8.19
N HIS A 290 -9.63 11.36 -7.42
CA HIS A 290 -9.62 12.05 -6.14
C HIS A 290 -9.87 13.55 -6.27
N GLY A 291 -9.34 14.19 -7.31
CA GLY A 291 -9.66 15.57 -7.68
C GLY A 291 -11.15 15.78 -7.92
N ILE A 292 -11.80 14.88 -8.67
CA ILE A 292 -13.25 14.87 -8.89
C ILE A 292 -13.98 14.77 -7.54
N ILE A 293 -13.61 13.80 -6.70
CA ILE A 293 -14.24 13.60 -5.39
C ILE A 293 -14.15 14.85 -4.50
N ARG A 294 -12.97 15.48 -4.43
CA ARG A 294 -12.77 16.71 -3.64
C ARG A 294 -13.61 17.86 -4.18
N ALA A 295 -13.68 18.03 -5.50
CA ALA A 295 -14.48 19.07 -6.13
C ALA A 295 -15.98 18.86 -5.87
N GLU A 296 -16.48 17.63 -6.06
CA GLU A 296 -17.88 17.26 -5.85
C GLU A 296 -18.34 17.43 -4.39
N LEU A 297 -17.45 17.16 -3.42
CA LEU A 297 -17.72 17.36 -2.00
C LEU A 297 -17.39 18.77 -1.50
N GLY A 298 -16.88 19.67 -2.35
CA GLY A 298 -16.49 21.03 -1.96
C GLY A 298 -15.36 21.09 -0.93
N LEU A 299 -14.42 20.13 -0.98
CA LEU A 299 -13.33 20.00 -0.02
C LEU A 299 -12.16 20.94 -0.34
N GLY A 300 -11.55 21.52 0.71
CA GLY A 300 -10.31 22.29 0.57
C GLY A 300 -9.13 21.43 0.13
N ALA A 301 -8.06 22.08 -0.35
CA ALA A 301 -6.86 21.40 -0.88
C ALA A 301 -6.18 20.46 0.14
N ASP A 302 -6.30 20.74 1.44
CA ASP A 302 -5.72 19.95 2.53
C ASP A 302 -6.67 18.87 3.10
N GLN A 303 -7.88 18.75 2.54
CA GLN A 303 -8.93 17.81 2.96
C GLN A 303 -9.10 16.66 1.95
N GLY A 304 -9.81 15.60 2.35
CA GLY A 304 -9.98 14.41 1.54
C GLY A 304 -8.72 13.54 1.56
N ARG A 305 -8.48 12.79 2.64
CA ARG A 305 -7.32 11.87 2.67
C ARG A 305 -7.73 10.48 2.22
N ARG A 306 -6.91 9.87 1.35
CA ARG A 306 -7.15 8.54 0.76
C ARG A 306 -6.44 7.46 1.55
N TYR A 307 -7.17 6.50 2.07
CA TYR A 307 -6.60 5.38 2.82
C TYR A 307 -6.84 4.09 2.06
N SER A 308 -5.76 3.42 1.70
CA SER A 308 -5.77 2.16 0.95
C SER A 308 -5.39 1.00 1.86
N PRO A 309 -6.17 -0.10 1.88
CA PRO A 309 -5.79 -1.31 2.61
C PRO A 309 -4.37 -1.78 2.26
N GLY A 310 -3.60 -2.18 3.27
CA GLY A 310 -2.17 -2.50 3.16
C GLY A 310 -1.22 -1.38 3.57
N TYR A 311 -1.69 -0.15 3.73
CA TYR A 311 -0.89 0.97 4.23
C TYR A 311 -0.91 1.06 5.77
N ALA A 312 0.03 1.81 6.33
CA ALA A 312 0.31 1.84 7.77
C ALA A 312 -0.87 2.26 8.68
N SER A 313 -1.92 2.89 8.16
CA SER A 313 -3.14 3.26 8.92
C SER A 313 -4.26 2.22 8.81
N CYS A 314 -4.22 1.36 7.79
CA CYS A 314 -5.18 0.28 7.53
C CYS A 314 -4.43 -0.91 6.90
N PRO A 315 -3.57 -1.61 7.65
CA PRO A 315 -2.60 -2.56 7.10
C PRO A 315 -3.22 -3.88 6.62
N ASP A 316 -4.47 -4.17 6.99
CA ASP A 316 -5.14 -5.40 6.63
C ASP A 316 -5.67 -5.33 5.19
N LEU A 317 -5.12 -6.18 4.31
CA LEU A 317 -5.52 -6.27 2.91
C LEU A 317 -6.94 -6.80 2.71
N GLU A 318 -7.53 -7.51 3.68
CA GLU A 318 -8.92 -7.98 3.56
C GLU A 318 -9.92 -6.82 3.43
N GLY A 319 -9.53 -5.60 3.84
CA GLY A 319 -10.27 -4.38 3.54
C GLY A 319 -10.57 -4.20 2.04
N ASN A 320 -9.69 -4.68 1.15
CA ASN A 320 -9.92 -4.63 -0.30
C ASN A 320 -11.19 -5.40 -0.71
N ARG A 321 -11.49 -6.54 -0.08
CA ARG A 321 -12.71 -7.31 -0.40
C ARG A 321 -13.96 -6.50 -0.09
N VAL A 322 -13.95 -5.79 1.03
CA VAL A 322 -15.07 -4.94 1.44
C VAL A 322 -15.22 -3.77 0.48
N LEU A 323 -14.13 -3.05 0.16
CA LEU A 323 -14.19 -1.91 -0.74
C LEU A 323 -14.63 -2.28 -2.16
N LEU A 324 -14.10 -3.39 -2.71
CA LEU A 324 -14.51 -3.88 -4.03
C LEU A 324 -15.94 -4.44 -4.04
N GLY A 325 -16.43 -4.97 -2.92
CA GLY A 325 -17.81 -5.43 -2.82
C GLY A 325 -18.84 -4.30 -2.81
N LEU A 326 -18.43 -3.08 -2.44
CA LEU A 326 -19.26 -1.87 -2.45
C LEU A 326 -19.20 -1.14 -3.80
N LEU A 327 -18.03 -1.13 -4.43
CA LEU A 327 -17.82 -0.49 -5.73
C LEU A 327 -18.25 -1.41 -6.89
N PRO A 328 -18.64 -0.87 -8.06
CA PRO A 328 -18.87 -1.65 -9.27
C PRO A 328 -17.54 -2.15 -9.88
N ALA A 329 -16.73 -2.89 -9.12
CA ALA A 329 -15.37 -3.27 -9.48
C ALA A 329 -15.31 -4.20 -10.71
N THR A 330 -16.31 -5.10 -10.84
CA THR A 330 -16.42 -6.00 -11.99
C THR A 330 -16.67 -5.25 -13.30
N GLU A 331 -17.28 -4.07 -13.24
CA GLU A 331 -17.51 -3.26 -14.43
C GLU A 331 -16.20 -2.69 -14.97
N VAL A 332 -15.23 -2.38 -14.11
CA VAL A 332 -13.88 -1.92 -14.52
C VAL A 332 -12.86 -3.05 -14.59
N GLY A 333 -13.32 -4.31 -14.54
CA GLY A 333 -12.47 -5.49 -14.72
C GLY A 333 -11.48 -5.75 -13.59
N VAL A 334 -11.66 -5.17 -12.40
CA VAL A 334 -10.77 -5.40 -11.26
C VAL A 334 -11.34 -6.48 -10.35
N THR A 335 -10.48 -7.45 -10.00
CA THR A 335 -10.78 -8.57 -9.12
C THR A 335 -9.73 -8.68 -8.01
N LEU A 336 -9.86 -9.71 -7.15
CA LEU A 336 -8.93 -9.97 -6.06
C LEU A 336 -8.37 -11.38 -6.12
N THR A 337 -7.10 -11.52 -5.75
CA THR A 337 -6.50 -12.82 -5.43
C THR A 337 -7.04 -13.38 -4.11
N ASP A 338 -6.69 -14.63 -3.79
CA ASP A 338 -6.98 -15.24 -2.49
C ASP A 338 -6.36 -14.47 -1.32
N ALA A 339 -5.27 -13.74 -1.56
CA ALA A 339 -4.59 -12.89 -0.58
C ALA A 339 -5.07 -11.42 -0.61
N ALA A 340 -6.25 -11.17 -1.20
CA ALA A 340 -6.89 -9.86 -1.30
C ALA A 340 -6.03 -8.78 -2.00
N GLN A 341 -5.17 -9.19 -2.94
CA GLN A 341 -4.43 -8.26 -3.83
C GLN A 341 -5.25 -7.97 -5.09
N LEU A 342 -5.14 -6.74 -5.60
CA LEU A 342 -5.85 -6.29 -6.80
C LEU A 342 -5.32 -6.96 -8.06
N VAL A 343 -6.22 -7.30 -8.98
CA VAL A 343 -5.91 -7.84 -10.30
C VAL A 343 -6.72 -7.07 -11.34
N PRO A 344 -6.11 -6.38 -12.32
CA PRO A 344 -4.65 -6.27 -12.53
C PRO A 344 -3.97 -5.48 -11.41
N GLU A 345 -2.67 -5.72 -11.22
CA GLU A 345 -1.86 -5.09 -10.16
C GLU A 345 -1.69 -3.57 -10.36
N GLN A 346 -1.81 -3.07 -11.61
CA GLN A 346 -1.89 -1.64 -11.92
C GLN A 346 -3.28 -1.07 -11.59
N SER A 347 -3.69 -1.28 -10.35
CA SER A 347 -4.95 -0.79 -9.79
C SER A 347 -4.73 -0.29 -8.38
N THR A 348 -5.55 0.67 -7.96
CA THR A 348 -5.56 1.18 -6.59
C THR A 348 -6.99 1.23 -6.08
N VAL A 349 -7.20 0.97 -4.79
CA VAL A 349 -8.49 1.14 -4.13
C VAL A 349 -8.30 1.88 -2.81
N ALA A 350 -9.19 2.81 -2.51
CA ALA A 350 -9.11 3.61 -1.29
C ALA A 350 -10.49 4.06 -0.81
N LEU A 351 -10.60 4.24 0.49
CA LEU A 351 -11.62 5.11 1.08
C LEU A 351 -11.09 6.54 1.21
N VAL A 352 -11.96 7.54 1.09
CA VAL A 352 -11.63 8.96 1.23
C VAL A 352 -12.37 9.52 2.43
N MET A 353 -11.61 10.02 3.40
CA MET A 353 -12.15 10.74 4.56
C MET A 353 -12.14 12.23 4.30
N HIS A 354 -13.32 12.86 4.30
CA HIS A 354 -13.49 14.30 4.07
C HIS A 354 -13.05 15.15 5.27
N HIS A 355 -13.03 14.56 6.46
CA HIS A 355 -12.79 15.24 7.73
C HIS A 355 -11.56 16.16 7.69
N PRO A 356 -11.65 17.42 8.17
CA PRO A 356 -10.57 18.40 8.02
C PRO A 356 -9.29 18.02 8.77
N GLU A 357 -9.39 17.24 9.84
CA GLU A 357 -8.24 16.75 10.61
C GLU A 357 -7.72 15.38 10.13
N ALA A 358 -8.25 14.86 9.02
CA ALA A 358 -7.76 13.62 8.44
C ALA A 358 -6.30 13.78 8.01
N ARG A 359 -5.45 12.86 8.47
CA ARG A 359 -4.02 12.82 8.15
C ARG A 359 -3.52 11.38 8.02
N TYR A 360 -2.42 11.19 7.31
CA TYR A 360 -1.73 9.90 7.30
C TYR A 360 -1.07 9.65 8.66
N PHE A 361 -1.20 8.43 9.18
CA PHE A 361 -0.57 7.99 10.41
C PHE A 361 -0.17 6.51 10.31
N ASP A 362 0.68 6.10 11.23
CA ASP A 362 1.23 4.74 11.30
C ASP A 362 0.79 4.09 12.62
N ILE A 363 0.21 2.89 12.53
CA ILE A 363 -0.28 2.12 13.69
C ILE A 363 0.86 1.37 14.42
N HIS A 364 2.00 1.17 13.78
CA HIS A 364 3.17 0.47 14.32
C HIS A 364 4.19 1.40 14.97
N ARG A 365 4.14 2.71 14.69
CA ARG A 365 5.07 3.69 15.27
C ARG A 365 4.67 4.00 16.72
N ALA A 366 5.15 3.19 17.66
CA ALA A 366 5.17 3.56 19.08
C ALA A 366 6.04 4.82 19.24
N GLY A 367 5.51 5.86 19.88
CA GLY A 367 6.10 7.20 19.93
C GLY A 367 7.57 7.20 20.35
N ALA A 368 8.43 7.74 19.49
CA ALA A 368 9.45 8.63 20.02
C ALA A 368 8.68 9.85 20.52
N ALA A 369 8.71 10.10 21.83
CA ALA A 369 8.29 11.39 22.35
C ALA A 369 9.07 12.45 21.55
N ALA A 370 8.34 13.39 20.95
CA ALA A 370 8.96 14.56 20.35
C ALA A 370 9.80 15.21 21.46
N ALA A 371 11.13 15.15 21.32
CA ALA A 371 11.99 16.03 22.08
C ALA A 371 11.70 17.46 21.58
N VAL A 372 11.48 18.34 22.55
CA VAL A 372 11.12 19.76 22.43
C VAL A 372 12.02 20.50 21.44
#